data_AF-A0AAJ2KLS9-F1
#
_entry.id   AF-A0AAJ2KLS9-F1
#
_cell.length_a   1.000
_cell.length_b   1.000
_cell.length_c   1.000
_cell.angle_alpha   90.00
_cell.angle_beta   90.00
_cell.angle_gamma   90.00
#
_symmetry.space_group_name_H-M   'P 1'
#
loop_
_entity.id
_entity.type
_entity.pdbx_description
1 polymer ?
#
loop_
_entity_poly.entity_id
_entity_poly.type
_entity_poly.pdbx_seq_one_letter_code
_entity_poly.pdbx_strand_id
1 'polypeptide(L)'
;MNQPVITLWSDANFFSPYVMSVYVALAEKGLTFTLKTVDLDGGEHLKPQWQGYDLTRRVPVLEIDGFALSESSAIDEYLEDRFAPPEWERIYPHDLQKRARARQIQAWLRSDLVPIRVERSTDVVFAGVKKPALSAEGTESAQKLIETATSLLAHGNPNLFGEWCIADTDLALMLNRLILNGDEVPQLLVDYAAFQWQRASVQRYVALSAKRAG
;
A
#
# COMPACT_ATOMS: atom_id res chain seq x y z
N MET A 1 12.10 -27.38 -7.50
CA MET A 1 10.70 -26.99 -7.72
C MET A 1 10.72 -25.83 -8.70
N ASN A 2 9.92 -25.85 -9.77
CA ASN A 2 9.80 -24.68 -10.65
C ASN A 2 9.15 -23.55 -9.86
N GLN A 3 9.75 -22.36 -9.87
CA GLN A 3 9.12 -21.18 -9.28
C GLN A 3 7.82 -20.87 -10.06
N PRO A 4 6.72 -20.53 -9.36
CA PRO A 4 5.47 -20.18 -10.02
C PRO A 4 5.67 -18.92 -10.87
N VAL A 5 4.93 -18.82 -11.97
CA VAL A 5 4.98 -17.62 -12.82
C VAL A 5 4.05 -16.58 -12.20
N ILE A 6 4.62 -15.55 -11.60
CA ILE A 6 3.88 -14.47 -10.92
C ILE A 6 3.89 -13.21 -11.80
N THR A 7 2.72 -12.63 -12.05
CA THR A 7 2.57 -11.31 -12.70
C THR A 7 1.75 -10.37 -11.82
N LEU A 8 2.27 -9.16 -11.58
CA LEU A 8 1.53 -8.07 -10.93
C LEU A 8 1.18 -7.00 -11.97
N TRP A 9 -0.09 -6.61 -12.05
CA TRP A 9 -0.56 -5.50 -12.86
C TRP A 9 -0.68 -4.22 -12.04
N SER A 10 -0.01 -3.16 -12.51
CA SER A 10 0.04 -1.82 -11.94
C SER A 10 -0.69 -0.81 -12.81
N ASP A 11 -1.04 0.35 -12.25
CA ASP A 11 -1.26 1.56 -13.06
C ASP A 11 0.06 1.98 -13.76
N ALA A 12 -0.05 2.66 -14.89
CA ALA A 12 1.08 3.05 -15.72
C ALA A 12 2.11 3.96 -15.03
N ASN A 13 1.70 4.73 -14.01
CA ASN A 13 2.59 5.68 -13.34
C ASN A 13 3.21 5.11 -12.06
N PHE A 14 2.79 3.91 -11.64
CA PHE A 14 3.15 3.30 -10.36
C PHE A 14 2.73 4.15 -9.16
N PHE A 15 1.61 4.86 -9.27
CA PHE A 15 1.10 5.74 -8.21
C PHE A 15 0.04 5.06 -7.35
N SER A 16 -0.43 3.86 -7.70
CA SER A 16 -1.45 3.19 -6.91
C SER A 16 -0.88 2.76 -5.55
N PRO A 17 -1.48 3.23 -4.43
CA PRO A 17 -1.08 2.77 -3.10
C PRO A 17 -1.40 1.29 -2.89
N TYR A 18 -2.39 0.77 -3.60
CA TYR A 18 -2.84 -0.61 -3.50
C TYR A 18 -1.89 -1.55 -4.26
N VAL A 19 -1.32 -1.09 -5.38
CA VAL A 19 -0.26 -1.83 -6.08
C VAL A 19 1.01 -1.84 -5.23
N MET A 20 1.37 -0.71 -4.59
CA MET A 20 2.51 -0.66 -3.68
C MET A 20 2.41 -1.70 -2.56
N SER A 21 1.23 -1.86 -1.95
CA SER A 21 0.99 -2.86 -0.90
C SER A 21 1.35 -4.28 -1.38
N VAL A 22 0.81 -4.70 -2.54
CA VAL A 22 1.09 -6.03 -3.12
C VAL A 22 2.54 -6.17 -3.58
N TYR A 23 3.12 -5.13 -4.19
CA TYR A 23 4.53 -5.12 -4.59
C TYR A 23 5.44 -5.35 -3.38
N VAL A 24 5.17 -4.66 -2.28
CA VAL A 24 5.91 -4.81 -1.02
C VAL A 24 5.73 -6.22 -0.47
N ALA A 25 4.51 -6.75 -0.41
CA ALA A 25 4.24 -8.12 0.03
C ALA A 25 5.05 -9.17 -0.76
N LEU A 26 5.07 -9.08 -2.10
CA LEU A 26 5.85 -9.97 -2.96
C LEU A 26 7.36 -9.84 -2.69
N ALA A 27 7.86 -8.61 -2.55
CA ALA A 27 9.27 -8.34 -2.31
C ALA A 27 9.75 -8.84 -0.94
N GLU A 28 8.94 -8.67 0.11
CA GLU A 28 9.25 -9.14 1.47
C GLU A 28 9.24 -10.66 1.57
N LYS A 29 8.35 -11.32 0.81
CA LYS A 29 8.38 -12.78 0.66
C LYS A 29 9.50 -13.28 -0.26
N GLY A 30 10.32 -12.39 -0.84
CA GLY A 30 11.41 -12.80 -1.74
C GLY A 30 10.92 -13.46 -3.04
N LEU A 31 9.68 -13.20 -3.46
CA LEU A 31 9.10 -13.79 -4.66
C LEU A 31 9.56 -13.04 -5.91
N THR A 32 9.99 -13.79 -6.93
CA THR A 32 10.26 -13.24 -8.27
C THR A 32 8.96 -13.07 -9.04
N PHE A 33 8.73 -11.89 -9.62
CA PHE A 33 7.52 -11.61 -10.40
C PHE A 33 7.80 -10.67 -11.57
N THR A 34 6.91 -10.71 -12.57
CA THR A 34 6.87 -9.76 -13.67
C THR A 34 5.91 -8.63 -13.33
N LEU A 35 6.33 -7.38 -13.54
CA LEU A 35 5.47 -6.20 -13.38
C LEU A 35 4.97 -5.74 -14.76
N LYS A 36 3.65 -5.66 -14.93
CA LYS A 36 2.99 -5.11 -16.12
C LYS A 36 2.16 -3.88 -15.76
N THR A 37 1.88 -3.03 -16.73
CA THR A 37 1.10 -1.80 -16.54
C THR A 37 -0.15 -1.78 -17.40
N VAL A 38 -1.18 -1.11 -16.91
CA VAL A 38 -2.38 -0.74 -17.67
C VAL A 38 -2.57 0.78 -17.58
N ASP A 39 -2.94 1.42 -18.69
CA ASP A 39 -3.26 2.85 -18.72
C ASP A 39 -4.68 3.11 -18.18
N LEU A 40 -4.74 3.60 -16.95
CA LEU A 40 -6.01 3.92 -16.30
C LEU A 40 -6.64 5.20 -16.86
N ASP A 41 -5.82 6.20 -17.19
CA ASP A 41 -6.29 7.49 -17.71
C ASP A 41 -6.85 7.35 -19.13
N GLY A 42 -6.21 6.50 -19.94
CA GLY A 42 -6.69 6.08 -21.27
C GLY A 42 -7.83 5.04 -21.24
N GLY A 43 -8.28 4.62 -20.05
CA GLY A 43 -9.42 3.71 -19.89
C GLY A 43 -9.17 2.27 -20.32
N GLU A 44 -7.91 1.80 -20.41
CA GLU A 44 -7.60 0.42 -20.82
C GLU A 44 -8.19 -0.62 -19.87
N HIS A 45 -8.31 -0.29 -18.59
CA HIS A 45 -8.94 -1.14 -17.59
C HIS A 45 -10.44 -1.41 -17.83
N LEU A 46 -11.07 -0.64 -18.71
CA LEU A 46 -12.47 -0.78 -19.13
C LEU A 46 -12.60 -1.55 -20.45
N LYS A 47 -11.50 -2.06 -21.02
CA LYS A 47 -11.48 -2.82 -22.27
C LYS A 47 -11.46 -4.32 -21.99
N PRO A 48 -12.29 -5.15 -22.65
CA PRO A 48 -12.35 -6.59 -22.44
C PRO A 48 -11.04 -7.36 -22.65
N GLN A 49 -10.06 -6.77 -23.34
CA GLN A 49 -8.77 -7.38 -23.61
C GLN A 49 -7.82 -7.36 -22.41
N TRP A 50 -8.09 -6.54 -21.39
CA TRP A 50 -7.26 -6.47 -20.21
C TRP A 50 -7.62 -7.58 -19.21
N GLN A 51 -6.61 -8.25 -18.67
CA GLN A 51 -6.75 -9.39 -17.76
C GLN A 51 -7.64 -9.09 -16.53
N GLY A 52 -7.64 -7.84 -16.04
CA GLY A 52 -8.45 -7.43 -14.90
C GLY A 52 -9.91 -7.12 -15.23
N TYR A 53 -10.33 -7.22 -16.49
CA TYR A 53 -11.65 -6.76 -16.95
C TYR A 53 -12.81 -7.59 -16.36
N ASP A 54 -12.64 -8.91 -16.29
CA ASP A 54 -13.63 -9.85 -15.75
C ASP A 54 -13.57 -9.98 -14.22
N LEU A 55 -12.67 -9.23 -13.57
CA LEU A 55 -12.59 -9.12 -12.11
C LEU A 55 -13.31 -7.83 -11.64
N THR A 56 -12.60 -6.95 -10.94
CA THR A 56 -13.14 -5.68 -10.42
C THR A 56 -12.74 -4.46 -11.26
N ARG A 57 -12.11 -4.67 -12.43
CA ARG A 57 -11.68 -3.60 -13.35
C ARG A 57 -10.76 -2.56 -12.71
N ARG A 58 -9.99 -2.96 -11.71
CA ARG A 58 -9.08 -2.08 -10.95
C ARG A 58 -7.73 -2.77 -10.76
N VAL A 59 -6.69 -1.97 -10.60
CA VAL A 59 -5.38 -2.44 -10.14
C VAL A 59 -5.31 -2.39 -8.61
N PRO A 60 -4.54 -3.29 -7.96
CA PRO A 60 -3.73 -4.36 -8.55
C PRO A 60 -4.56 -5.56 -9.02
N VAL A 61 -3.99 -6.28 -10.00
CA VAL A 61 -4.35 -7.67 -10.32
C VAL A 61 -3.09 -8.52 -10.19
N LEU A 62 -3.17 -9.59 -9.41
CA LEU A 62 -2.11 -10.59 -9.28
C LEU A 62 -2.50 -11.85 -10.04
N GLU A 63 -1.58 -12.37 -10.85
CA GLU A 63 -1.71 -13.65 -11.53
C GLU A 63 -0.64 -14.62 -11.03
N ILE A 64 -1.05 -15.82 -10.62
CA ILE A 64 -0.12 -16.91 -10.28
C ILE A 64 -0.64 -18.22 -10.86
N ASP A 65 0.12 -18.79 -11.81
CA ASP A 65 -0.17 -20.08 -12.45
C ASP A 65 -1.61 -20.20 -13.01
N GLY A 66 -2.10 -19.13 -13.64
CA GLY A 66 -3.44 -19.09 -14.26
C GLY A 66 -4.58 -18.71 -13.31
N PHE A 67 -4.31 -18.53 -12.01
CA PHE A 67 -5.26 -17.91 -11.09
C PHE A 67 -5.04 -16.39 -11.04
N ALA A 68 -6.11 -15.61 -11.23
CA ALA A 68 -6.08 -14.15 -11.17
C ALA A 68 -6.93 -13.64 -10.00
N LEU A 69 -6.40 -12.68 -9.24
CA LEU A 69 -7.04 -12.09 -8.06
C LEU A 69 -6.86 -10.57 -8.04
N SER A 70 -7.92 -9.85 -7.66
CA SER A 70 -7.89 -8.40 -7.42
C SER A 70 -8.17 -8.08 -5.94
N GLU A 71 -8.13 -6.80 -5.58
CA GLU A 71 -8.19 -6.27 -4.20
C GLU A 71 -6.91 -6.53 -3.40
N SER A 72 -6.15 -5.47 -3.11
CA SER A 72 -4.79 -5.57 -2.52
C SER A 72 -4.74 -6.37 -1.23
N SER A 73 -5.63 -6.14 -0.26
CA SER A 73 -5.61 -6.89 0.99
C SER A 73 -6.02 -8.36 0.82
N ALA A 74 -6.88 -8.68 -0.16
CA ALA A 74 -7.20 -10.07 -0.48
C ALA A 74 -6.00 -10.78 -1.12
N ILE A 75 -5.25 -10.06 -1.96
CA ILE A 75 -4.00 -10.53 -2.53
C ILE A 75 -2.94 -10.76 -1.44
N ASP A 76 -2.76 -9.81 -0.51
CA ASP A 76 -1.79 -9.94 0.58
C ASP A 76 -2.09 -11.16 1.47
N GLU A 77 -3.37 -11.37 1.83
CA GLU A 77 -3.81 -12.56 2.58
C GLU A 77 -3.57 -13.85 1.78
N TYR A 78 -3.89 -13.85 0.48
CA TYR A 78 -3.62 -15.00 -0.39
C TYR A 78 -2.12 -15.33 -0.46
N LEU A 79 -1.26 -14.32 -0.53
CA LEU A 79 0.18 -14.50 -0.50
C LEU A 79 0.67 -15.04 0.85
N GLU A 80 0.08 -14.60 1.97
CA GLU A 80 0.39 -15.12 3.30
C GLU A 80 0.03 -16.60 3.45
N ASP A 81 -1.13 -17.01 2.94
CA ASP A 81 -1.59 -18.40 2.99
C ASP A 81 -0.84 -19.31 2.00
N ARG A 82 -0.59 -18.84 0.77
CA ARG A 82 0.05 -19.62 -0.29
C ARG A 82 1.56 -19.76 -0.10
N PHE A 83 2.21 -18.71 0.40
CA PHE A 83 3.65 -18.66 0.66
C PHE A 83 3.85 -18.39 2.15
N ALA A 84 3.58 -19.43 2.95
CA ALA A 84 3.49 -19.34 4.40
C ALA A 84 4.84 -19.56 5.11
N PRO A 85 5.01 -19.04 6.33
CA PRO A 85 6.15 -19.38 7.18
C PRO A 85 6.16 -20.86 7.59
N PRO A 86 7.34 -21.46 7.84
CA PRO A 86 8.65 -20.81 7.90
C PRO A 86 9.40 -20.74 6.56
N GLU A 87 8.84 -21.25 5.47
CA GLU A 87 9.53 -21.27 4.16
C GLU A 87 9.62 -19.89 3.52
N TRP A 88 8.61 -19.04 3.74
CA TRP A 88 8.61 -17.64 3.35
C TRP A 88 8.37 -16.73 4.54
N GLU A 89 8.90 -15.51 4.46
CA GLU A 89 8.67 -14.49 5.49
C GLU A 89 7.18 -14.16 5.64
N ARG A 90 6.74 -14.01 6.90
CA ARG A 90 5.37 -13.61 7.22
C ARG A 90 5.19 -12.11 6.98
N ILE A 91 4.04 -11.71 6.45
CA ILE A 91 3.69 -10.29 6.30
C ILE A 91 2.55 -9.85 7.23
N TYR A 92 2.00 -10.80 8.00
CA TYR A 92 1.04 -10.54 9.07
C TYR A 92 1.58 -10.99 10.43
N PRO A 93 1.12 -10.35 11.53
CA PRO A 93 1.43 -10.86 12.86
C PRO A 93 0.94 -12.30 13.05
N HIS A 94 1.73 -13.11 13.75
CA HIS A 94 1.31 -14.47 14.11
C HIS A 94 0.26 -14.47 15.22
N ASP A 95 0.34 -13.51 16.15
CA ASP A 95 -0.67 -13.35 17.20
C ASP A 95 -2.05 -13.02 16.60
N LEU A 96 -3.08 -13.73 17.08
CA LEU A 96 -4.43 -13.66 16.53
C LEU A 96 -5.01 -12.25 16.60
N GLN A 97 -4.85 -11.56 17.73
CA GLN A 97 -5.45 -10.24 17.95
C GLN A 97 -4.69 -9.15 17.20
N LYS A 98 -3.36 -9.23 17.16
CA LYS A 98 -2.53 -8.33 16.34
C LYS A 98 -2.82 -8.50 14.86
N ARG A 99 -3.01 -9.73 14.37
CA ARG A 99 -3.42 -9.99 12.97
C ARG A 99 -4.79 -9.39 12.68
N ALA A 100 -5.76 -9.56 13.57
CA ALA A 100 -7.06 -8.93 13.44
C ALA A 100 -6.96 -7.40 13.40
N ARG A 101 -6.07 -6.80 14.20
CA ARG A 101 -5.82 -5.36 14.18
C ARG A 101 -5.14 -4.90 12.88
N ALA A 102 -4.20 -5.67 12.34
CA ALA A 102 -3.59 -5.38 11.04
C ALA A 102 -4.65 -5.35 9.93
N ARG A 103 -5.54 -6.36 9.90
CA ARG A 103 -6.69 -6.41 8.99
C ARG A 103 -7.63 -5.22 9.17
N GLN A 104 -7.92 -4.84 10.41
CA GLN A 104 -8.73 -3.66 10.69
C GLN A 104 -8.10 -2.40 10.09
N ILE A 105 -6.79 -2.19 10.28
CA ILE A 105 -6.09 -1.02 9.73
C ILE A 105 -6.18 -1.02 8.21
N GLN A 106 -5.87 -2.14 7.55
CA GLN A 106 -5.93 -2.24 6.10
C GLN A 106 -7.32 -1.96 5.53
N ALA A 107 -8.37 -2.53 6.15
CA ALA A 107 -9.75 -2.30 5.74
C ALA A 107 -10.15 -0.82 5.94
N TRP A 108 -9.88 -0.28 7.13
CA TRP A 108 -10.17 1.12 7.47
C TRP A 108 -9.54 2.11 6.49
N LEU A 109 -8.23 1.97 6.20
CA LEU A 109 -7.52 2.86 5.28
C LEU A 109 -8.06 2.80 3.83
N ARG A 110 -8.65 1.66 3.44
CA ARG A 110 -9.23 1.45 2.10
C ARG A 110 -10.68 1.95 1.99
N SER A 111 -11.45 1.89 3.08
CA SER A 111 -12.88 2.23 3.10
C SER A 111 -13.23 3.59 3.71
N ASP A 112 -12.27 4.27 4.33
CA ASP A 112 -12.45 5.54 5.02
C ASP A 112 -11.43 6.58 4.52
N LEU A 113 -11.37 7.75 5.17
CA LEU A 113 -10.40 8.84 4.92
C LEU A 113 -10.39 9.31 3.46
N VAL A 114 -11.55 9.23 2.80
CA VAL A 114 -11.73 9.63 1.40
C VAL A 114 -11.27 11.07 1.14
N PRO A 115 -11.57 12.07 2.01
CA PRO A 115 -11.09 13.43 1.82
C PRO A 115 -9.55 13.52 1.70
N ILE A 116 -8.79 12.84 2.57
CA ILE A 116 -7.31 12.78 2.46
C ILE A 116 -6.91 12.12 1.13
N ARG A 117 -7.54 11.02 0.74
CA ARG A 117 -7.18 10.28 -0.47
C ARG A 117 -7.39 11.11 -1.76
N VAL A 118 -8.33 12.06 -1.74
CA VAL A 118 -8.61 12.99 -2.84
C VAL A 118 -7.71 14.23 -2.76
N GLU A 119 -7.72 14.92 -1.62
CA GLU A 119 -7.02 16.21 -1.43
C GLU A 119 -5.52 16.05 -1.25
N ARG A 120 -5.06 14.84 -0.92
CA ARG A 120 -3.66 14.41 -0.83
C ARG A 120 -3.49 13.09 -1.59
N SER A 121 -3.83 13.12 -2.88
CA SER A 121 -3.63 12.00 -3.80
C SER A 121 -2.18 11.49 -3.76
N THR A 122 -1.95 10.30 -4.30
CA THR A 122 -0.59 9.73 -4.34
C THR A 122 0.36 10.49 -5.26
N ASP A 123 -0.13 11.45 -6.06
CA ASP A 123 0.72 12.41 -6.76
C ASP A 123 1.59 13.22 -5.78
N VAL A 124 1.09 13.50 -4.57
CA VAL A 124 1.88 14.12 -3.50
C VAL A 124 3.07 13.23 -3.14
N VAL A 125 2.81 11.94 -2.99
CA VAL A 125 3.77 10.95 -2.48
C VAL A 125 4.80 10.56 -3.54
N PHE A 126 4.37 10.32 -4.78
CA PHE A 126 5.23 9.75 -5.82
C PHE A 126 5.64 10.75 -6.91
N ALA A 127 4.93 11.86 -7.08
CA ALA A 127 5.28 12.93 -8.03
C ALA A 127 5.68 14.25 -7.35
N GLY A 128 5.65 14.32 -6.00
CA GLY A 128 6.01 15.53 -5.27
C GLY A 128 5.05 16.72 -5.50
N VAL A 129 3.83 16.45 -5.97
CA VAL A 129 2.82 17.49 -6.18
C VAL A 129 2.46 18.13 -4.85
N LYS A 130 2.40 19.46 -4.79
CA LYS A 130 1.88 20.20 -3.64
C LYS A 130 0.41 20.55 -3.85
N LYS A 131 -0.39 20.31 -2.82
CA LYS A 131 -1.83 20.56 -2.80
C LYS A 131 -2.13 21.71 -1.82
N PRO A 132 -3.22 22.48 -2.05
CA PRO A 132 -3.61 23.58 -1.17
C PRO A 132 -4.01 23.08 0.22
N ALA A 133 -4.33 24.02 1.12
CA ALA A 133 -4.86 23.71 2.45
C ALA A 133 -6.07 22.77 2.37
N LEU A 134 -6.20 21.89 3.36
CA LEU A 134 -7.32 20.94 3.45
C LEU A 134 -8.65 21.68 3.57
N SER A 135 -9.70 21.06 3.04
CA SER A 135 -11.08 21.40 3.36
C SER A 135 -11.40 21.11 4.84
N ALA A 136 -12.62 21.44 5.27
CA ALA A 136 -13.08 21.10 6.62
C ALA A 136 -13.14 19.57 6.80
N GLU A 137 -13.67 18.86 5.80
CA GLU A 137 -13.77 17.40 5.76
C GLU A 137 -12.38 16.74 5.67
N GLY A 138 -11.46 17.36 4.93
CA GLY A 138 -10.06 16.98 4.86
C GLY A 138 -9.37 17.11 6.22
N THR A 139 -9.61 18.21 6.92
CA THR A 139 -9.07 18.47 8.26
C THR A 139 -9.60 17.47 9.29
N GLU A 140 -10.91 17.19 9.29
CA GLU A 140 -11.52 16.18 10.16
C GLU A 140 -10.94 14.78 9.90
N SER A 141 -10.79 14.41 8.63
CA SER A 141 -10.18 13.13 8.26
C SER A 141 -8.72 13.05 8.71
N ALA A 142 -7.95 14.13 8.54
CA ALA A 142 -6.56 14.20 8.97
C ALA A 142 -6.43 14.06 10.49
N GLN A 143 -7.29 14.75 11.25
CA GLN A 143 -7.34 14.62 12.70
C GLN A 143 -7.65 13.17 13.12
N LYS A 144 -8.66 12.54 12.51
CA LYS A 144 -9.01 11.13 12.77
C LYS A 144 -7.85 10.18 12.50
N LEU A 145 -7.13 10.39 11.39
CA LEU A 145 -5.94 9.61 11.05
C LEU A 145 -4.85 9.78 12.12
N ILE A 146 -4.54 11.02 12.49
CA ILE A 146 -3.48 11.36 13.45
C ILE A 146 -3.80 10.77 14.83
N GLU A 147 -5.02 10.95 15.34
CA GLU A 147 -5.42 10.43 16.66
C GLU A 147 -5.40 8.90 16.70
N THR A 148 -5.89 8.26 15.64
CA THR A 148 -5.90 6.79 15.53
C THR A 148 -4.49 6.24 15.44
N ALA A 149 -3.63 6.81 14.58
CA ALA A 149 -2.25 6.38 14.43
C ALA A 149 -1.43 6.61 15.71
N THR A 150 -1.64 7.74 16.40
CA THR A 150 -1.01 8.03 17.70
C THR A 150 -1.39 6.97 18.73
N SER A 151 -2.66 6.59 18.78
CA SER A 151 -3.15 5.55 19.70
C SER A 151 -2.57 4.17 19.37
N LEU A 152 -2.47 3.82 18.08
CA LEU A 152 -1.87 2.57 17.63
C LEU A 152 -0.38 2.49 17.98
N LEU A 153 0.34 3.61 17.95
CA LEU A 153 1.78 3.70 18.21
C LEU A 153 2.13 4.12 19.64
N ALA A 154 1.15 4.20 20.54
CA ALA A 154 1.35 4.65 21.93
C ALA A 154 2.32 3.77 22.72
N HIS A 155 2.58 2.54 22.27
CA HIS A 155 3.58 1.64 22.85
C HIS A 155 5.04 2.05 22.54
N GLY A 156 5.28 3.01 21.62
CA GLY A 156 6.61 3.56 21.32
C GLY A 156 7.56 2.64 20.55
N ASN A 157 7.05 1.58 19.91
CA ASN A 157 7.88 0.69 19.07
C ASN A 157 7.93 1.22 17.63
N PRO A 158 8.98 0.91 16.87
CA PRO A 158 9.11 1.36 15.48
C PRO A 158 8.07 0.76 14.52
N ASN A 159 7.48 -0.40 14.85
CA ASN A 159 6.42 -1.05 14.07
C ASN A 159 5.16 -1.23 14.93
N LEU A 160 4.00 -1.30 14.29
CA LEU A 160 2.68 -1.44 14.91
C LEU A 160 2.56 -2.65 15.87
N PHE A 161 3.22 -3.77 15.56
CA PHE A 161 3.00 -5.03 16.26
C PHE A 161 4.26 -5.70 16.80
N GLY A 162 5.36 -4.93 16.92
CA GLY A 162 6.68 -5.39 17.33
C GLY A 162 7.57 -5.63 16.11
N GLU A 163 7.30 -6.72 15.40
CA GLU A 163 7.87 -6.92 14.06
C GLU A 163 7.05 -6.17 13.01
N TRP A 164 7.67 -5.90 11.86
CA TRP A 164 7.01 -5.30 10.72
C TRP A 164 5.90 -6.22 10.18
N CYS A 165 4.82 -5.61 9.72
CA CYS A 165 3.78 -6.25 8.93
C CYS A 165 3.33 -5.33 7.79
N ILE A 166 2.56 -5.86 6.85
CA ILE A 166 2.12 -5.09 5.67
C ILE A 166 1.29 -3.85 6.03
N ALA A 167 0.59 -3.87 7.17
CA ALA A 167 -0.16 -2.71 7.66
C ALA A 167 0.74 -1.53 8.03
N ASP A 168 2.02 -1.75 8.34
CA ASP A 168 2.96 -0.66 8.62
C ASP A 168 3.18 0.19 7.36
N THR A 169 3.36 -0.47 6.21
CA THR A 169 3.52 0.17 4.90
C THR A 169 2.27 0.94 4.50
N ASP A 170 1.09 0.32 4.65
CA ASP A 170 -0.18 0.95 4.29
C ASP A 170 -0.45 2.21 5.13
N LEU A 171 -0.17 2.15 6.45
CA LEU A 171 -0.33 3.29 7.35
C LEU A 171 0.71 4.38 7.06
N ALA A 172 1.97 4.02 6.85
CA ALA A 172 3.03 4.97 6.54
C ALA A 172 2.73 5.73 5.23
N LEU A 173 2.20 5.05 4.20
CA LEU A 173 1.76 5.72 2.98
C LEU A 173 0.65 6.73 3.27
N MET A 174 -0.36 6.37 4.06
CA MET A 174 -1.45 7.28 4.39
C MET A 174 -0.96 8.51 5.16
N LEU A 175 -0.04 8.35 6.12
CA LEU A 175 0.59 9.46 6.83
C LEU A 175 1.43 10.33 5.89
N ASN A 176 2.20 9.71 4.98
CA ASN A 176 3.04 10.42 4.02
C ASN A 176 2.26 11.29 3.03
N ARG A 177 0.97 11.04 2.82
CA ARG A 177 0.09 11.96 2.07
C ARG A 177 0.05 13.36 2.68
N LEU A 178 0.04 13.44 4.01
CA LEU A 178 0.05 14.71 4.75
C LEU A 178 1.48 15.24 4.89
N ILE A 179 2.38 14.38 5.38
CA ILE A 179 3.78 14.76 5.69
C ILE A 179 4.50 15.27 4.44
N LEU A 180 4.41 14.55 3.32
CA LEU A 180 5.10 14.94 2.09
C LEU A 180 4.42 16.11 1.39
N ASN A 181 3.16 16.43 1.71
CA ASN A 181 2.56 17.70 1.29
C ASN A 181 3.14 18.88 2.09
N GLY A 182 3.48 18.65 3.36
CA GLY A 182 3.94 19.66 4.30
C GLY A 182 2.87 20.07 5.32
N ASP A 183 1.84 19.24 5.50
CA ASP A 183 0.84 19.46 6.55
C ASP A 183 1.42 19.14 7.94
N GLU A 184 0.88 19.77 8.97
CA GLU A 184 1.31 19.53 10.35
C GLU A 184 0.89 18.14 10.82
N VAL A 185 1.89 17.36 11.26
CA VAL A 185 1.71 16.00 11.79
C VAL A 185 2.61 15.85 13.02
N PRO A 186 2.16 15.22 14.13
CA PRO A 186 3.00 15.01 15.31
C PRO A 186 4.32 14.30 14.97
N GLN A 187 5.42 14.76 15.58
CA GLN A 187 6.78 14.28 15.27
C GLN A 187 6.91 12.76 15.38
N LEU A 188 6.26 12.13 16.36
CA LEU A 188 6.23 10.67 16.50
C LEU A 188 5.74 9.96 15.22
N LEU A 189 4.70 10.49 14.58
CA LEU A 189 4.15 9.92 13.35
C LEU A 189 5.01 10.25 12.13
N VAL A 190 5.66 11.42 12.12
CA VAL A 190 6.66 11.78 11.11
C VAL A 190 7.83 10.79 11.15
N ASP A 191 8.36 10.52 12.34
CA ASP A 191 9.49 9.61 12.55
C ASP A 191 9.10 8.17 12.17
N TYR A 192 7.90 7.73 12.59
CA TYR A 192 7.36 6.42 12.19
C TYR A 192 7.23 6.30 10.67
N ALA A 193 6.59 7.27 10.02
CA ALA A 193 6.39 7.22 8.57
C ALA A 193 7.73 7.25 7.83
N ALA A 194 8.68 8.08 8.27
CA ALA A 194 10.03 8.15 7.69
C ALA A 194 10.79 6.82 7.86
N PHE A 195 10.71 6.20 9.04
CA PHE A 195 11.33 4.89 9.30
C PHE A 195 10.73 3.80 8.40
N GLN A 196 9.40 3.71 8.33
CA GLN A 196 8.74 2.73 7.46
C GLN A 196 9.01 2.98 5.98
N TRP A 197 9.14 4.25 5.57
CA TRP A 197 9.43 4.60 4.18
C TRP A 197 10.83 4.17 3.73
N GLN A 198 11.80 4.04 4.65
CA GLN A 198 13.17 3.59 4.34
C GLN A 198 13.26 2.11 3.96
N ARG A 199 12.19 1.33 4.16
CA ARG A 199 12.18 -0.10 3.89
C ARG A 199 12.55 -0.38 2.44
N ALA A 200 13.44 -1.35 2.21
CA ALA A 200 14.00 -1.60 0.87
C ALA A 200 12.93 -1.95 -0.18
N SER A 201 11.91 -2.72 0.20
CA SER A 201 10.76 -3.04 -0.65
C SER A 201 9.96 -1.80 -1.06
N VAL A 202 9.73 -0.88 -0.11
CA VAL A 202 9.09 0.42 -0.34
C VAL A 202 9.94 1.28 -1.28
N GLN A 203 11.23 1.42 -1.00
CA GLN A 203 12.15 2.24 -1.81
C GLN A 203 12.28 1.71 -3.24
N ARG A 204 12.26 0.38 -3.44
CA ARG A 204 12.23 -0.22 -4.79
C ARG A 204 10.98 0.19 -5.57
N TYR A 205 9.82 0.25 -4.92
CA TYR A 205 8.59 0.73 -5.56
C TYR A 205 8.65 2.23 -5.89
N VAL A 206 9.08 3.06 -4.94
CA VAL A 206 9.28 4.51 -5.15
C VAL A 206 10.23 4.81 -6.31
N ALA A 207 11.25 3.97 -6.53
CA ALA A 207 12.16 4.11 -7.65
C ALA A 207 11.51 3.82 -9.02
N LEU A 208 10.37 3.11 -9.08
CA LEU A 208 9.64 2.85 -10.33
C LEU A 208 8.96 4.12 -10.86
N SER A 209 8.30 4.88 -9.98
CA SER A 209 7.65 6.14 -10.33
C SER A 209 8.66 7.24 -10.66
N ALA A 210 9.78 7.31 -9.93
CA ALA A 210 10.83 8.32 -10.16
C ALA A 210 11.42 8.25 -11.57
N LYS A 211 11.48 7.06 -12.19
CA LYS A 211 11.97 6.87 -13.56
C LYS A 211 11.03 7.39 -14.66
N ARG A 212 9.77 7.69 -14.33
CA ARG A 212 8.77 8.21 -15.28
C ARG A 212 8.46 9.69 -15.09
N ALA A 213 8.95 10.31 -14.01
CA ALA A 213 8.76 11.73 -13.72
C ALA A 213 9.82 12.65 -14.37
N GLY A 214 10.81 12.07 -15.07
CA GLY A 214 11.79 12.79 -15.89
C GLY A 214 11.60 12.48 -17.37
#